data_AF-A0A838RAZ0-F1
#
_entry.id   AF-A0A838RAZ0-F1
#
_cell.length_a   1.000
_cell.length_b   1.000
_cell.length_c   1.000
_cell.angle_alpha   90.00
_cell.angle_beta   90.00
_cell.angle_gamma   90.00
#
_symmetry.space_group_name_H-M   'P 1'
#
loop_
_entity.id
_entity.type
_entity.pdbx_description
1 polymer ?
#
loop_
_entity_poly.entity_id
_entity_poly.type
_entity_poly.pdbx_seq_one_letter_code
_entity_poly.pdbx_strand_id
1 'polypeptide(L)'
;MATTVEATSSGQASAGTGPSPWYRDRNRLALAASIAILLIALLAWLILASNRRKEEFAQRSLTQARSAAEAGNLPLASSELQKLIQTYEGTDAASEAVITLNQVRMVNGQNELAAVGLRAFLTGNPDQKYRAPAYGLLGASLENAKRYAEAGEAFTNASKTAGLDYLKSRYLVDAGRSYRAAGKTAEATAAYRSVAQNYPETASFTEAQVRLAELTGGRM
;
A
#
# COMPACT_ATOMS: atom_id res chain seq x y z
N MET A 1 68.34 -58.40 -52.13
CA MET A 1 67.23 -57.92 -52.97
C MET A 1 66.04 -57.62 -52.07
N ALA A 2 65.26 -56.59 -52.42
CA ALA A 2 63.97 -56.13 -51.84
C ALA A 2 64.03 -55.54 -50.40
N THR A 3 63.79 -54.24 -50.16
CA THR A 3 62.48 -53.51 -50.06
C THR A 3 61.53 -54.22 -49.07
N THR A 4 60.89 -53.58 -48.09
CA THR A 4 59.98 -52.41 -48.20
C THR A 4 59.64 -51.87 -46.79
N VAL A 5 59.25 -50.59 -46.76
CA VAL A 5 58.69 -49.80 -45.65
C VAL A 5 57.35 -50.33 -45.13
N GLU A 6 57.05 -50.16 -43.84
CA GLU A 6 55.66 -49.89 -43.41
C GLU A 6 55.59 -49.04 -42.13
N ALA A 7 54.67 -48.09 -42.17
CA ALA A 7 54.36 -47.11 -41.14
C ALA A 7 53.31 -47.66 -40.16
N THR A 8 53.22 -47.06 -38.98
CA THR A 8 52.02 -46.36 -38.46
C THR A 8 52.00 -46.42 -36.93
N SER A 9 52.18 -45.25 -36.31
CA SER A 9 51.79 -45.02 -34.93
C SER A 9 50.26 -45.10 -34.81
N SER A 10 49.77 -45.89 -33.87
CA SER A 10 48.44 -45.69 -33.30
C SER A 10 48.54 -45.85 -31.79
N GLY A 11 48.66 -44.70 -31.11
CA GLY A 11 48.55 -44.65 -29.66
C GLY A 11 47.14 -45.07 -29.24
N GLN A 12 47.03 -46.15 -28.50
CA GLN A 12 45.81 -46.51 -27.79
C GLN A 12 45.49 -45.41 -26.78
N ALA A 13 44.44 -44.62 -27.06
CA ALA A 13 43.84 -43.75 -26.08
C ALA A 13 43.24 -44.60 -24.97
N SER A 14 43.89 -44.60 -23.80
CA SER A 14 43.31 -45.10 -22.56
C SER A 14 42.01 -44.35 -22.29
N ALA A 15 40.88 -45.06 -22.33
CA ALA A 15 39.57 -44.55 -21.97
C ALA A 15 39.57 -44.15 -20.49
N GLY A 16 39.88 -42.88 -20.23
CA GLY A 16 39.73 -42.29 -18.91
C GLY A 16 38.27 -42.38 -18.50
N THR A 17 37.99 -43.07 -17.40
CA THR A 17 36.69 -43.02 -16.74
C THR A 17 36.51 -41.59 -16.23
N GLY A 18 35.92 -40.72 -17.06
CA GLY A 18 35.59 -39.36 -16.65
C GLY A 18 34.72 -39.38 -15.39
N PRO A 19 34.83 -38.38 -14.50
CA PRO A 19 34.09 -38.36 -13.24
C PRO A 19 32.61 -38.62 -13.52
N SER A 20 32.07 -39.68 -12.92
CA SER A 20 30.66 -40.04 -13.07
C SER A 20 29.83 -38.81 -12.72
N PRO A 21 28.90 -38.39 -13.58
CA PRO A 21 28.18 -37.15 -13.33
C PRO A 21 27.44 -37.23 -11.98
N TRP A 22 27.59 -36.20 -11.14
CA TRP A 22 27.09 -36.14 -9.76
C TRP A 22 25.59 -36.43 -9.62
N TYR A 23 24.83 -36.31 -10.71
CA TYR A 23 23.40 -36.57 -10.81
C TYR A 23 23.03 -38.06 -10.96
N ARG A 24 24.00 -38.98 -11.10
CA ARG A 24 23.71 -40.44 -11.17
C ARG A 24 23.59 -41.09 -9.78
N ASP A 25 24.14 -40.48 -8.73
CA ASP A 25 24.05 -40.98 -7.36
C ASP A 25 22.83 -40.38 -6.64
N ARG A 26 21.77 -41.17 -6.46
CA ARG A 26 20.53 -40.74 -5.77
C ARG A 26 20.80 -40.16 -4.38
N ASN A 27 21.81 -40.67 -3.67
CA ASN A 27 22.20 -40.18 -2.34
C ASN A 27 22.88 -38.80 -2.39
N ARG A 28 23.70 -38.52 -3.43
CA ARG A 28 24.35 -37.21 -3.62
C ARG A 28 23.34 -36.16 -4.08
N LEU A 29 22.37 -36.57 -4.91
CA LEU A 29 21.22 -35.73 -5.28
C LEU A 29 20.36 -35.37 -4.06
N ALA A 30 20.05 -36.35 -3.19
CA ALA A 30 19.29 -36.09 -1.97
C ALA A 30 20.03 -35.17 -0.99
N LEU A 31 21.35 -35.31 -0.87
CA LEU A 31 22.18 -34.42 -0.06
C LEU A 31 22.23 -33.00 -0.64
N ALA A 32 22.40 -32.86 -1.96
CA ALA A 32 22.38 -31.56 -2.62
C ALA A 32 21.01 -30.87 -2.47
N ALA A 33 19.92 -31.62 -2.62
CA ALA A 33 18.55 -31.12 -2.45
C ALA A 33 18.28 -30.65 -1.01
N SER A 34 18.73 -31.42 0.00
CA SER A 34 18.56 -31.02 1.41
C SER A 34 19.38 -29.79 1.78
N ILE A 35 20.62 -29.66 1.29
CA ILE A 35 21.42 -28.44 1.47
C ILE A 35 20.74 -27.24 0.81
N ALA A 36 20.21 -27.39 -0.41
CA ALA A 36 19.50 -26.32 -1.10
C ALA A 36 18.26 -25.86 -0.30
N ILE A 37 17.49 -26.81 0.27
CA ILE A 37 16.33 -26.50 1.13
C ILE A 37 16.78 -25.75 2.40
N LEU A 38 17.87 -26.17 3.05
CA LEU A 38 18.40 -25.51 4.24
C LEU A 38 18.88 -24.07 3.94
N LEU A 39 19.54 -23.86 2.79
CA LEU A 39 19.97 -22.53 2.36
C LEU A 39 18.78 -21.61 2.08
N ILE A 40 17.73 -22.12 1.42
CA ILE A 40 16.49 -21.37 1.18
C ILE A 40 15.80 -21.03 2.51
N ALA A 41 15.72 -21.98 3.45
CA ALA A 41 15.14 -21.76 4.77
C ALA A 41 15.93 -20.73 5.60
N LEU A 42 17.27 -20.79 5.55
CA LEU A 42 18.14 -19.81 6.22
C LEU A 42 17.98 -18.41 5.62
N LEU A 43 17.92 -18.31 4.29
CA LEU A 43 17.70 -17.03 3.61
C LEU A 43 16.32 -16.44 3.95
N ALA A 44 15.27 -17.27 3.94
CA ALA A 44 13.93 -16.85 4.35
C ALA A 44 13.91 -16.38 5.81
N TRP A 45 14.57 -17.10 6.72
CA TRP A 45 14.70 -16.69 8.12
C TRP A 45 15.43 -15.36 8.28
N LEU A 46 16.55 -15.15 7.57
CA LEU A 46 17.30 -13.89 7.62
C LEU A 46 16.46 -12.70 7.13
N ILE A 47 15.69 -12.88 6.05
CA ILE A 47 14.78 -11.84 5.52
C ILE A 47 13.68 -11.52 6.54
N LEU A 48 13.03 -12.54 7.10
CA LEU A 48 11.99 -12.36 8.10
C LEU A 48 12.52 -11.70 9.39
N ALA A 49 13.69 -12.12 9.85
CA ALA A 49 14.34 -11.54 11.03
C ALA A 49 14.78 -10.08 10.79
N SER A 50 15.28 -9.77 9.58
CA SER A 50 15.63 -8.41 9.17
C SER A 50 14.40 -7.49 9.10
N ASN A 51 13.29 -7.97 8.52
CA ASN A 51 12.06 -7.21 8.42
C ASN A 51 11.48 -6.85 9.79
N ARG A 52 11.52 -7.76 10.77
CA ARG A 52 11.07 -7.46 12.14
C ARG A 52 11.87 -6.33 12.78
N ARG A 53 13.20 -6.35 12.64
CA ARG A 53 14.06 -5.26 13.14
C ARG A 53 13.77 -3.95 12.41
N LYS A 54 13.60 -4.01 11.08
CA LYS A 54 13.25 -2.84 10.25
C LYS A 54 11.95 -2.19 10.76
N GLU A 55 10.94 -3.00 11.05
CA GLU A 55 9.66 -2.57 11.63
C GLU A 55 9.84 -1.92 13.01
N GLU A 56 10.60 -2.55 13.91
CA GLU A 56 10.85 -1.99 15.25
C GLU A 56 11.54 -0.62 15.21
N PHE A 57 12.53 -0.44 14.33
CA PHE A 57 13.19 0.86 14.16
C PHE A 57 12.26 1.89 13.53
N ALA A 58 11.48 1.48 12.53
CA ALA A 58 10.49 2.33 11.90
C ALA A 58 9.46 2.83 12.91
N GLN A 59 9.03 1.97 13.84
CA GLN A 59 8.02 2.35 14.83
C GLN A 59 8.53 3.29 15.92
N ARG A 60 9.82 3.17 16.28
CA ARG A 60 10.47 4.18 17.12
C ARG A 60 10.54 5.54 16.41
N SER A 61 10.92 5.54 15.13
CA SER A 61 10.95 6.75 14.32
C SER A 61 9.55 7.39 14.20
N LEU A 62 8.50 6.57 14.04
CA LEU A 62 7.12 7.05 13.98
C LEU A 62 6.70 7.72 15.29
N THR A 63 7.03 7.10 16.42
CA THR A 63 6.73 7.63 17.75
C THR A 63 7.41 8.98 17.97
N GLN A 64 8.68 9.11 17.60
CA GLN A 64 9.41 10.37 17.69
C GLN A 64 8.77 11.48 16.83
N ALA A 65 8.40 11.14 15.59
CA ALA A 65 7.80 12.12 14.69
C ALA A 65 6.39 12.57 15.14
N ARG A 66 5.61 11.66 15.74
CA ARG A 66 4.32 11.98 16.38
C ARG A 66 4.47 12.91 17.56
N SER A 67 5.45 12.65 18.42
CA SER A 67 5.74 13.53 19.57
C SER A 67 6.08 14.96 19.11
N ALA A 68 6.83 15.12 18.01
CA ALA A 68 7.08 16.43 17.42
C ALA A 68 5.80 17.11 16.90
N ALA A 69 4.87 16.36 16.31
CA ALA A 69 3.59 16.88 15.84
C ALA A 69 2.69 17.31 17.02
N GLU A 70 2.63 16.51 18.08
CA GLU A 70 1.89 16.80 19.31
C GLU A 70 2.44 18.04 20.02
N ALA A 71 3.76 18.24 19.98
CA ALA A 71 4.41 19.46 20.46
C ALA A 71 4.16 20.70 19.57
N GLY A 72 3.39 20.55 18.48
CA GLY A 72 3.09 21.62 17.53
C GLY A 72 4.23 21.94 16.56
N ASN A 73 5.35 21.20 16.60
CA ASN A 73 6.46 21.38 15.69
C ASN A 73 6.21 20.64 14.36
N LEU A 74 5.25 21.16 13.58
CA LEU A 74 4.82 20.58 12.31
C LEU A 74 5.96 20.45 11.27
N PRO A 75 6.91 21.41 11.14
CA PRO A 75 8.04 21.26 10.23
C PRO A 75 8.94 20.07 10.61
N LEU A 76 9.30 19.94 11.89
CA LEU A 76 10.13 18.82 12.36
C LEU A 76 9.40 17.49 12.17
N ALA A 77 8.12 17.42 12.54
CA ALA A 77 7.30 16.23 12.33
C ALA A 77 7.28 15.83 10.84
N SER A 78 7.10 16.81 9.94
CA SER A 78 7.08 16.56 8.50
C SER A 78 8.41 16.00 8.00
N SER A 79 9.54 16.54 8.45
CA SER A 79 10.86 16.05 8.02
C SER A 79 11.16 14.65 8.56
N GLU A 80 10.83 14.37 9.82
CA GLU A 80 11.05 13.05 10.43
C GLU A 80 10.17 11.97 9.79
N LEU A 81 8.90 12.29 9.49
CA LEU A 81 8.00 11.38 8.78
C LEU A 81 8.48 11.11 7.35
N GLN A 82 8.96 12.12 6.63
CA GLN A 82 9.52 11.93 5.28
C GLN A 82 10.74 11.02 5.30
N LYS A 83 11.65 11.24 6.26
CA LYS A 83 12.83 10.40 6.45
C LYS A 83 12.43 8.96 6.78
N LEU A 84 11.43 8.77 7.64
CA LEU A 84 10.91 7.47 8.00
C LEU A 84 10.38 6.73 6.76
N ILE A 85 9.51 7.38 5.96
CA ILE A 85 8.92 6.80 4.75
C ILE A 85 10.02 6.35 3.77
N GLN A 86 11.05 7.18 3.56
CA GLN A 86 12.16 6.88 2.66
C GLN A 86 13.06 5.75 3.19
N THR A 87 13.35 5.75 4.50
CA THR A 87 14.30 4.79 5.10
C THR A 87 13.66 3.42 5.32
N TYR A 88 12.37 3.41 5.67
CA TYR A 88 11.66 2.22 6.11
C TYR A 88 10.53 1.81 5.16
N GLU A 89 10.64 2.12 3.87
CA GLU A 89 9.65 1.72 2.86
C GLU A 89 9.27 0.24 2.96
N GLY A 90 7.97 -0.05 2.84
CA GLY A 90 7.40 -1.40 2.95
C GLY A 90 7.14 -1.88 4.38
N THR A 91 7.47 -1.09 5.41
CA THR A 91 7.02 -1.34 6.80
C THR A 91 5.61 -0.82 7.03
N ASP A 92 4.96 -1.36 8.06
CA ASP A 92 3.65 -0.89 8.52
C ASP A 92 3.74 0.55 9.04
N ALA A 93 4.77 0.80 9.85
CA ALA A 93 5.12 2.12 10.35
C ALA A 93 5.34 3.15 9.22
N ALA A 94 5.94 2.77 8.09
CA ALA A 94 6.09 3.68 6.95
C ALA A 94 4.74 4.02 6.28
N SER A 95 3.84 3.05 6.16
CA SER A 95 2.48 3.30 5.66
C SER A 95 1.71 4.23 6.60
N GLU A 96 1.83 4.01 7.91
CA GLU A 96 1.25 4.87 8.94
C GLU A 96 1.89 6.27 8.97
N ALA A 97 3.18 6.37 8.68
CA ALA A 97 3.89 7.64 8.54
C ALA A 97 3.39 8.46 7.34
N VAL A 98 3.00 7.82 6.23
CA VAL A 98 2.36 8.53 5.11
C VAL A 98 1.03 9.15 5.55
N ILE A 99 0.18 8.39 6.26
CA ILE A 99 -1.09 8.91 6.80
C ILE A 99 -0.82 10.11 7.72
N THR A 100 0.10 9.94 8.67
CA THR A 100 0.45 10.97 9.66
C THR A 100 1.05 12.22 8.99
N LEU A 101 1.93 12.06 8.00
CA LEU A 101 2.57 13.16 7.29
C LEU A 101 1.53 14.03 6.58
N ASN A 102 0.56 13.39 5.92
CA ASN A 102 -0.45 14.14 5.18
C ASN A 102 -1.46 14.80 6.11
N GLN A 103 -1.75 14.24 7.29
CA GLN A 103 -2.47 14.95 8.35
C GLN A 103 -1.70 16.18 8.83
N VAL A 104 -0.40 16.05 9.12
CA VAL A 104 0.47 17.18 9.52
C VAL A 104 0.48 18.26 8.45
N ARG A 105 0.59 17.88 7.16
CA ARG A 105 0.50 18.80 6.03
C ARG A 105 -0.83 19.55 5.99
N MET A 106 -1.95 18.86 6.17
CA MET A 106 -3.28 19.49 6.20
C MET A 106 -3.41 20.49 7.34
N VAL A 107 -2.93 20.14 8.55
CA VAL A 107 -2.89 21.07 9.70
C VAL A 107 -2.03 22.29 9.38
N ASN A 108 -0.92 22.11 8.66
CA ASN A 108 -0.04 23.18 8.21
C ASN A 108 -0.56 23.94 6.96
N GLY A 109 -1.82 23.72 6.54
CA GLY A 109 -2.44 24.37 5.37
C GLY A 109 -1.96 23.85 4.01
N GLN A 110 -1.08 22.84 3.98
CA GLN A 110 -0.48 22.28 2.77
C GLN A 110 -1.40 21.22 2.13
N ASN A 111 -2.66 21.58 1.90
CA ASN A 111 -3.71 20.65 1.46
C ASN A 111 -3.44 20.02 0.08
N GLU A 112 -2.95 20.81 -0.88
CA GLU A 112 -2.59 20.29 -2.21
C GLU A 112 -1.43 19.28 -2.13
N LEU A 113 -0.41 19.58 -1.32
CA LEU A 113 0.72 18.68 -1.11
C LEU A 113 0.29 17.38 -0.41
N ALA A 114 -0.66 17.48 0.53
CA ALA A 114 -1.27 16.31 1.16
C ALA A 114 -2.01 15.44 0.12
N ALA A 115 -2.80 16.06 -0.76
CA ALA A 115 -3.52 15.36 -1.82
C ALA A 115 -2.55 14.63 -2.79
N VAL A 116 -1.45 15.28 -3.18
CA VAL A 116 -0.40 14.66 -4.02
C VAL A 116 0.22 13.45 -3.33
N GLY A 117 0.61 13.59 -2.06
CA GLY A 117 1.21 12.49 -1.28
C GLY A 117 0.28 11.30 -1.12
N LEU A 118 -1.00 11.55 -0.82
CA LEU A 118 -2.01 10.51 -0.66
C LEU A 118 -2.34 9.80 -1.97
N ARG A 119 -2.40 10.53 -3.10
CA ARG A 119 -2.56 9.90 -4.42
C ARG A 119 -1.40 8.98 -4.75
N ALA A 120 -0.16 9.43 -4.55
CA ALA A 120 1.03 8.61 -4.79
C ALA A 120 1.01 7.33 -3.95
N PHE A 121 0.65 7.45 -2.67
CA PHE A 121 0.51 6.30 -1.78
C PHE A 121 -0.54 5.31 -2.24
N LEU A 122 -1.73 5.79 -2.62
CA LEU A 122 -2.82 4.95 -3.12
C LEU A 122 -2.48 4.25 -4.44
N THR A 123 -1.74 4.91 -5.34
CA THR A 123 -1.20 4.29 -6.57
C THR A 123 -0.24 3.14 -6.26
N GLY A 124 0.49 3.22 -5.15
CA GLY A 124 1.34 2.14 -4.63
C GLY A 124 0.58 0.92 -4.10
N ASN A 125 -0.76 0.92 -4.16
CA ASN A 125 -1.64 -0.17 -3.74
C ASN A 125 -1.36 -0.66 -2.29
N PRO A 126 -1.52 0.23 -1.30
CA PRO A 126 -1.15 -0.08 0.08
C PRO A 126 -2.05 -1.16 0.67
N ASP A 127 -1.66 -1.68 1.84
CA ASP A 127 -2.45 -2.66 2.58
C ASP A 127 -3.88 -2.17 2.82
N GLN A 128 -4.83 -3.12 2.80
CA GLN A 128 -6.26 -2.82 2.82
C GLN A 128 -6.67 -1.89 3.98
N LYS A 129 -6.04 -2.07 5.16
CA LYS A 129 -6.32 -1.26 6.35
C LYS A 129 -6.03 0.24 6.17
N TYR A 130 -5.14 0.61 5.24
CA TYR A 130 -4.77 2.00 4.97
C TYR A 130 -5.58 2.64 3.83
N ARG A 131 -6.26 1.85 3.00
CA ARG A 131 -6.95 2.38 1.80
C ARG A 131 -8.08 3.34 2.14
N ALA A 132 -9.01 2.92 3.00
CA ALA A 132 -10.13 3.77 3.39
C ALA A 132 -9.67 5.04 4.13
N PRO A 133 -8.76 4.97 5.14
CA PRO A 133 -8.18 6.16 5.75
C PRO A 133 -7.47 7.09 4.74
N ALA A 134 -6.68 6.53 3.82
CA ALA A 134 -5.97 7.33 2.82
C ALA A 134 -6.92 8.01 1.83
N TYR A 135 -7.94 7.32 1.32
CA TYR A 135 -8.97 7.93 0.49
C TYR A 135 -9.79 8.98 1.23
N GLY A 136 -10.12 8.75 2.51
CA GLY A 136 -10.83 9.71 3.35
C GLY A 136 -10.02 10.99 3.58
N LEU A 137 -8.72 10.85 3.89
CA LEU A 137 -7.81 11.99 3.99
C LEU A 137 -7.61 12.69 2.65
N LEU A 138 -7.59 11.93 1.54
CA LEU A 138 -7.48 12.51 0.21
C LEU A 138 -8.71 13.38 -0.08
N GLY A 139 -9.90 12.88 0.21
CA GLY A 139 -11.15 13.63 0.11
C GLY A 139 -11.11 14.92 0.94
N ALA A 140 -10.74 14.82 2.22
CA ALA A 140 -10.66 15.97 3.11
C ALA A 140 -9.61 17.00 2.66
N SER A 141 -8.43 16.55 2.21
CA SER A 141 -7.40 17.44 1.67
C SER A 141 -7.88 18.17 0.40
N LEU A 142 -8.63 17.50 -0.47
CA LEU A 142 -9.18 18.08 -1.68
C LEU A 142 -10.35 19.05 -1.38
N GLU A 143 -11.20 18.76 -0.39
CA GLU A 143 -12.23 19.72 0.07
C GLU A 143 -11.57 20.99 0.61
N ASN A 144 -10.54 20.86 1.45
CA ASN A 144 -9.82 22.01 1.99
C ASN A 144 -9.14 22.85 0.88
N ALA A 145 -8.74 22.19 -0.22
CA ALA A 145 -8.21 22.82 -1.42
C ALA A 145 -9.30 23.32 -2.40
N LYS A 146 -10.59 23.22 -2.03
CA LYS A 146 -11.76 23.59 -2.86
C LYS A 146 -11.90 22.79 -4.16
N ARG A 147 -11.26 21.62 -4.25
CA ARG A 147 -11.34 20.66 -5.37
C ARG A 147 -12.48 19.68 -5.15
N TYR A 148 -13.68 20.21 -5.03
CA TYR A 148 -14.85 19.48 -4.52
C TYR A 148 -15.26 18.26 -5.36
N ALA A 149 -15.13 18.32 -6.69
CA ALA A 149 -15.47 17.18 -7.55
C ALA A 149 -14.56 15.97 -7.28
N GLU A 150 -13.25 16.21 -7.18
CA GLU A 150 -12.25 15.17 -6.91
C GLU A 150 -12.34 14.68 -5.45
N ALA A 151 -12.71 15.57 -4.52
CA ALA A 151 -12.98 15.19 -3.14
C ALA A 151 -14.13 14.18 -3.04
N GLY A 152 -15.23 14.43 -3.76
CA GLY A 152 -16.38 13.52 -3.81
C GLY A 152 -15.98 12.13 -4.34
N GLU A 153 -15.11 12.07 -5.35
CA GLU A 153 -14.58 10.80 -5.88
C GLU A 153 -13.71 10.08 -4.86
N ALA A 154 -12.82 10.80 -4.17
CA ALA A 154 -11.97 10.23 -3.13
C ALA A 154 -12.80 9.67 -1.97
N PHE A 155 -13.81 10.39 -1.47
CA PHE A 155 -14.70 9.88 -0.44
C PHE A 155 -15.56 8.69 -0.91
N THR A 156 -16.00 8.69 -2.17
CA THR A 156 -16.69 7.53 -2.75
C THR A 156 -15.80 6.28 -2.72
N ASN A 157 -14.51 6.42 -3.04
CA ASN A 157 -13.54 5.33 -2.94
C ASN A 157 -13.22 4.94 -1.48
N ALA A 158 -13.23 5.91 -0.56
CA ALA A 158 -13.11 5.63 0.88
C ALA A 158 -14.26 4.74 1.36
N SER A 159 -15.50 5.05 0.94
CA SER A 159 -16.67 4.22 1.24
C SER A 159 -16.55 2.81 0.66
N LYS A 160 -16.12 2.67 -0.61
CA LYS A 160 -15.94 1.35 -1.25
C LYS A 160 -14.91 0.46 -0.55
N THR A 161 -13.87 1.06 0.05
CA THR A 161 -12.76 0.34 0.68
C THR A 161 -12.92 0.16 2.18
N ALA A 162 -13.88 0.84 2.81
CA ALA A 162 -14.14 0.73 4.24
C ALA A 162 -14.77 -0.63 4.59
N GLY A 163 -14.34 -1.21 5.71
CA GLY A 163 -14.85 -2.49 6.20
C GLY A 163 -16.11 -2.39 7.07
N LEU A 164 -16.43 -1.21 7.60
CA LEU A 164 -17.49 -1.00 8.59
C LEU A 164 -18.57 -0.08 8.03
N ASP A 165 -19.84 -0.46 8.20
CA ASP A 165 -20.97 0.26 7.58
C ASP A 165 -21.06 1.72 8.04
N TYR A 166 -20.76 2.03 9.30
CA TYR A 166 -20.74 3.41 9.78
C TYR A 166 -19.67 4.28 9.07
N LEU A 167 -18.55 3.68 8.64
CA LEU A 167 -17.53 4.39 7.86
C LEU A 167 -17.99 4.54 6.41
N LYS A 168 -18.57 3.48 5.82
CA LYS A 168 -19.12 3.52 4.46
C LYS A 168 -20.17 4.62 4.31
N SER A 169 -21.11 4.70 5.25
CA SER A 169 -22.18 5.68 5.25
C SER A 169 -21.65 7.10 5.47
N ARG A 170 -20.71 7.28 6.41
CA ARG A 170 -20.08 8.57 6.68
C ARG A 170 -19.36 9.11 5.45
N TYR A 171 -18.54 8.29 4.80
CA TYR A 171 -17.85 8.71 3.58
C TYR A 171 -18.79 9.00 2.42
N LEU A 172 -19.94 8.33 2.31
CA LEU A 172 -20.94 8.68 1.29
C LEU A 172 -21.63 10.02 1.59
N VAL A 173 -21.86 10.35 2.86
CA VAL A 173 -22.33 11.69 3.24
C VAL A 173 -21.29 12.76 2.90
N ASP A 174 -20.01 12.50 3.22
CA ASP A 174 -18.90 13.40 2.85
C ASP A 174 -18.82 13.56 1.32
N ALA A 175 -18.93 12.46 0.56
CA ALA A 175 -18.95 12.50 -0.90
C ALA A 175 -20.14 13.32 -1.43
N GLY A 176 -21.34 13.11 -0.88
CA GLY A 176 -22.53 13.86 -1.25
C GLY A 176 -22.38 15.36 -1.01
N ARG A 177 -21.76 15.75 0.11
CA ARG A 177 -21.46 17.16 0.43
C ARG A 177 -20.48 17.74 -0.59
N SER A 178 -19.38 17.05 -0.87
CA SER A 178 -18.38 17.52 -1.83
C SER A 178 -18.97 17.63 -3.24
N TYR A 179 -19.71 16.63 -3.71
CA TYR A 179 -20.35 16.69 -5.03
C TYR A 179 -21.36 17.83 -5.14
N ARG A 180 -22.14 18.10 -4.08
CA ARG A 180 -23.04 19.26 -4.08
C ARG A 180 -22.27 20.58 -4.19
N ALA A 181 -21.17 20.73 -3.44
CA ALA A 181 -20.30 21.92 -3.54
C ALA A 181 -19.64 22.07 -4.93
N ALA A 182 -19.48 20.97 -5.67
CA ALA A 182 -19.00 20.96 -7.04
C ALA A 182 -20.10 21.22 -8.11
N GLY A 183 -21.36 21.40 -7.71
CA GLY A 183 -22.50 21.48 -8.64
C GLY A 183 -22.90 20.13 -9.28
N LYS A 184 -22.32 19.02 -8.81
CA LYS A 184 -22.57 17.65 -9.26
C LYS A 184 -23.78 17.04 -8.54
N THR A 185 -24.96 17.61 -8.79
CA THR A 185 -26.20 17.25 -8.09
C THR A 185 -26.61 15.79 -8.27
N ALA A 186 -26.36 15.21 -9.45
CA ALA A 186 -26.69 13.81 -9.73
C ALA A 186 -25.86 12.86 -8.87
N GLU A 187 -24.55 13.07 -8.80
CA GLU A 187 -23.63 12.29 -7.97
C GLU A 187 -23.91 12.50 -6.48
N ALA A 188 -24.22 13.73 -6.06
CA ALA A 188 -24.62 14.01 -4.68
C ALA A 188 -25.89 13.23 -4.28
N THR A 189 -26.91 13.28 -5.13
CA THR A 189 -28.18 12.54 -4.95
C THR A 189 -27.93 11.04 -4.86
N ALA A 190 -27.07 10.50 -5.73
CA ALA A 190 -26.73 9.08 -5.72
C ALA A 190 -26.02 8.66 -4.42
N ALA A 191 -25.09 9.48 -3.92
CA ALA A 191 -24.37 9.21 -2.68
C ALA A 191 -25.32 9.16 -1.47
N TYR A 192 -26.18 10.17 -1.30
CA TYR A 192 -27.16 10.19 -0.20
C TYR A 192 -28.21 9.08 -0.31
N ARG A 193 -28.69 8.79 -1.53
CA ARG A 193 -29.62 7.67 -1.75
C ARG A 193 -28.99 6.34 -1.35
N SER A 194 -27.71 6.13 -1.67
CA SER A 194 -26.97 4.92 -1.25
C SER A 194 -26.94 4.77 0.27
N VAL A 195 -26.80 5.87 1.02
CA VAL A 195 -26.89 5.84 2.49
C VAL A 195 -28.28 5.45 2.96
N ALA A 196 -29.32 6.10 2.43
CA ALA A 196 -30.70 5.83 2.82
C ALA A 196 -31.15 4.39 2.52
N GLN A 197 -30.64 3.78 1.45
CA GLN A 197 -31.02 2.43 1.03
C GLN A 197 -30.18 1.33 1.69
N ASN A 198 -28.88 1.53 1.83
CA ASN A 198 -27.96 0.46 2.21
C ASN A 198 -27.51 0.54 3.67
N TYR A 199 -27.63 1.70 4.32
CA TYR A 199 -27.11 1.92 5.68
C TYR A 199 -28.14 2.57 6.63
N PRO A 200 -29.39 2.05 6.72
CA PRO A 200 -30.47 2.68 7.49
C PRO A 200 -30.21 2.74 9.01
N GLU A 201 -29.42 1.82 9.55
CA GLU A 201 -29.11 1.74 10.98
C GLU A 201 -27.94 2.65 11.42
N THR A 202 -27.32 3.37 10.47
CA THR A 202 -26.16 4.22 10.77
C THR A 202 -26.59 5.64 11.16
N ALA A 203 -25.78 6.33 11.96
CA ALA A 203 -26.01 7.73 12.31
C ALA A 203 -26.09 8.67 11.08
N SER A 204 -25.48 8.27 9.96
CA SER A 204 -25.51 9.01 8.69
C SER A 204 -26.87 9.00 7.99
N PHE A 205 -27.77 8.07 8.35
CA PHE A 205 -29.05 7.87 7.68
C PHE A 205 -29.92 9.13 7.68
N THR A 206 -30.10 9.73 8.85
CA THR A 206 -30.99 10.90 9.00
C THR A 206 -30.48 12.08 8.19
N GLU A 207 -29.17 12.37 8.23
CA GLU A 207 -28.59 13.44 7.42
C GLU A 207 -28.78 13.17 5.93
N ALA A 208 -28.51 11.94 5.48
CA ALA A 208 -28.65 11.59 4.07
C ALA A 208 -30.09 11.74 3.56
N GLN A 209 -31.10 11.37 4.35
CA GLN A 209 -32.51 11.59 3.98
C GLN A 209 -32.84 13.07 3.82
N VAL A 210 -32.41 13.90 4.77
CA VAL A 210 -32.63 15.36 4.71
C VAL A 210 -31.97 15.94 3.45
N ARG A 211 -30.69 15.62 3.22
CA ARG A 211 -29.96 16.12 2.05
C ARG A 211 -30.52 15.60 0.73
N LEU A 212 -31.01 14.36 0.70
CA LEU A 212 -31.66 13.80 -0.47
C LEU A 212 -32.96 14.56 -0.78
N ALA A 213 -33.80 14.80 0.23
CA ALA A 213 -35.05 15.55 0.07
C ALA A 213 -34.81 17.01 -0.39
N GLU A 214 -33.79 17.68 0.16
CA GLU A 214 -33.34 19.01 -0.30
C GLU A 214 -33.02 19.03 -1.80
N LEU A 215 -32.36 17.98 -2.31
CA LEU A 215 -31.91 17.90 -3.70
C LEU A 215 -32.99 17.45 -4.69
N THR A 216 -33.99 16.67 -4.24
CA THR A 216 -35.05 16.15 -5.10
C THR A 216 -36.37 16.93 -5.00
N GLY A 217 -36.46 17.91 -4.11
CA GLY A 217 -37.71 18.60 -3.79
C GLY A 217 -38.72 17.67 -3.14
N GLY A 218 -38.26 16.73 -2.31
CA GLY A 218 -39.11 15.76 -1.60
C GLY A 218 -39.62 14.59 -2.44
N ARG A 219 -39.22 14.48 -3.72
CA ARG A 219 -39.54 13.31 -4.55
C ARG A 219 -38.53 12.21 -4.22
N MET A 220 -38.92 11.25 -3.40
CA MET A 220 -38.10 10.08 -3.06
C MET A 220 -38.22 8.99 -4.13
#